data_AF-A0A4P5VS36-F1
#
_entry.id   AF-A0A4P5VS36-F1
#
_cell.length_a   1.000
_cell.length_b   1.000
_cell.length_c   1.000
_cell.angle_alpha   90.00
_cell.angle_beta   90.00
_cell.angle_gamma   90.00
#
_symmetry.space_group_name_H-M   'P 1'
#
loop_
_entity.id
_entity.type
_entity.pdbx_description
1 polymer ?
#
loop_
_entity_poly.entity_id
_entity_poly.type
_entity_poly.pdbx_seq_one_letter_code
_entity_poly.pdbx_strand_id
1 'polypeptide(L)' 'MTNLTLAIDETLLQRAREAALRENTSVNALVRDFLGRYVEARSRRIEALDQFEAVARGSHSASQEAWSRESLHERC' A
#
# COMPACT_ATOMS: atom_id res chain seq x y z
N MET A 1 20.17 -3.80 14.90
CA MET A 1 20.34 -3.10 13.60
C MET A 1 20.74 -4.14 12.57
N THR A 2 20.09 -4.16 11.41
CA THR A 2 20.42 -5.09 10.31
C THR A 2 21.01 -4.26 9.18
N ASN A 3 22.15 -4.70 8.65
CA ASN A 3 22.82 -4.01 7.54
C ASN A 3 22.31 -4.56 6.20
N LEU A 4 22.05 -3.66 5.25
CA LEU A 4 21.70 -4.00 3.87
C LEU A 4 22.86 -3.57 2.96
N THR A 5 23.42 -4.52 2.22
CA THR A 5 24.43 -4.24 1.18
C THR A 5 23.75 -4.29 -0.18
N LEU A 6 23.84 -3.19 -0.93
CA LEU A 6 23.28 -3.07 -2.28
C LEU A 6 24.42 -2.80 -3.27
N ALA A 7 24.47 -3.54 -4.37
CA ALA A 7 25.32 -3.20 -5.51
C ALA A 7 24.58 -2.19 -6.38
N ILE A 8 25.15 -1.00 -6.55
CA ILE A 8 24.56 0.10 -7.32
C ILE A 8 25.67 0.74 -8.14
N ASP A 9 25.31 1.26 -9.31
CA ASP A 9 26.24 2.03 -10.12
C ASP A 9 26.81 3.24 -9.35
N GLU A 10 28.11 3.44 -9.46
CA GLU A 10 28.82 4.46 -8.68
C GLU A 10 28.38 5.88 -9.06
N THR A 11 28.14 6.14 -10.36
CA THR A 11 27.68 7.45 -10.83
C THR A 11 26.27 7.76 -10.31
N LEU A 12 25.42 6.74 -10.24
CA LEU A 12 24.09 6.85 -9.67
C LEU A 12 24.14 7.12 -8.17
N LEU A 13 24.99 6.40 -7.43
CA LEU A 13 25.15 6.59 -5.98
C LEU A 13 25.65 7.99 -5.66
N GLN A 14 26.60 8.50 -6.43
CA GLN A 14 27.13 9.86 -6.25
C GLN A 14 26.04 10.92 -6.43
N ARG A 15 25.27 10.84 -7.53
CA ARG A 15 24.15 11.74 -7.79
C ARG A 15 23.07 11.66 -6.71
N ALA A 16 22.79 10.46 -6.21
CA ALA A 16 21.83 10.26 -5.13
C ALA A 16 22.30 10.91 -3.82
N ARG A 17 23.60 10.85 -3.51
CA ARG A 17 24.18 11.52 -2.33
C ARG A 17 24.09 13.04 -2.45
N GLU A 18 24.41 13.60 -3.60
CA GLU A 18 24.30 15.04 -3.86
C GLU A 18 22.86 15.54 -3.74
N ALA A 19 21.90 14.79 -4.29
CA ALA A 19 20.49 15.09 -4.14
C ALA A 19 20.04 15.02 -2.67
N ALA A 20 20.38 13.93 -1.97
CA ALA A 20 20.03 13.76 -0.56
C ALA A 20 20.61 14.88 0.32
N LEU A 21 21.85 15.31 0.07
CA LEU A 21 22.47 16.38 0.82
C LEU A 21 21.72 17.71 0.65
N ARG A 22 21.29 18.05 -0.58
CA ARG A 22 20.49 19.26 -0.84
C ARG A 22 19.16 19.24 -0.09
N GLU A 23 18.59 18.06 0.11
CA GLU A 23 17.35 17.84 0.86
C GLU A 23 17.57 17.65 2.37
N ASN A 24 18.78 17.87 2.88
CA ASN A 24 19.17 17.62 4.29
C ASN A 24 18.84 16.19 4.76
N THR A 25 18.96 15.21 3.86
CA THR A 25 18.73 13.79 4.15
C THR A 25 19.94 12.95 3.74
N SER A 26 19.84 11.63 3.89
CA SER A 26 20.86 10.68 3.46
C SER A 26 20.26 9.60 2.57
N VAL A 27 21.09 9.00 1.71
CA VAL A 27 20.67 7.87 0.88
C VAL A 27 20.15 6.71 1.74
N ASN A 28 20.75 6.47 2.91
CA ASN A 28 20.26 5.45 3.84
C ASN A 28 18.88 5.76 4.42
N ALA A 29 18.59 7.03 4.71
CA ALA A 29 17.27 7.45 5.15
C ALA A 29 16.23 7.27 4.04
N LEU A 30 16.57 7.65 2.81
CA LEU A 30 15.70 7.46 1.64
C LEU A 30 15.41 5.98 1.36
N VAL A 31 16.42 5.12 1.41
CA VAL A 31 16.23 3.66 1.23
C VAL A 31 15.33 3.09 2.32
N ARG A 32 15.54 3.50 3.58
CA ARG A 32 14.70 3.06 4.70
C ARG A 32 13.25 3.46 4.52
N ASP A 33 13.02 4.74 4.18
CA ASP A 33 11.68 5.27 3.97
C ASP A 33 10.98 4.62 2.76
N PHE A 34 11.72 4.41 1.67
CA PHE A 34 11.21 3.68 0.50
C PHE A 34 10.78 2.26 0.86
N LEU A 35 11.62 1.51 1.60
CA LEU A 35 11.29 0.15 2.03
C LEU A 35 10.08 0.12 2.97
N GLY A 36 9.97 1.09 3.87
CA GLY A 36 8.79 1.25 4.74
C GLY A 36 7.51 1.45 3.92
N ARG A 37 7.51 2.43 3.02
CA ARG A 37 6.37 2.70 2.12
C ARG A 37 6.04 1.50 1.22
N TYR A 38 7.06 0.79 0.74
CA TYR A 38 6.88 -0.41 -0.10
C TYR A 38 6.16 -1.52 0.67
N VAL A 39 6.53 -1.77 1.93
CA VAL A 39 5.87 -2.76 2.78
C VAL A 39 4.47 -2.30 3.15
N GLU A 40 4.28 -1.04 3.56
CA GLU A 40 2.95 -0.51 3.92
C GLU A 40 1.96 -0.54 2.78
N ALA A 41 2.38 -0.22 1.55
CA ALA A 41 1.51 -0.31 0.37
C ALA A 41 1.02 -1.75 0.13
N ARG A 42 1.89 -2.74 0.37
CA ARG A 42 1.54 -4.15 0.28
C ARG A 42 0.61 -4.59 1.42
N SER A 43 0.92 -4.17 2.64
CA SER A 43 0.12 -4.52 3.83
C SER A 43 -1.27 -3.91 3.76
N ARG A 44 -1.41 -2.63 3.41
CA ARG A 44 -2.73 -1.97 3.29
C ARG A 44 -3.67 -2.67 2.31
N ARG A 45 -3.12 -3.18 1.19
CA ARG A 45 -3.94 -3.93 0.22
C ARG A 45 -4.44 -5.25 0.80
N ILE A 46 -3.57 -5.99 1.50
CA ILE A 46 -3.95 -7.27 2.11
C ILE A 46 -4.95 -7.02 3.24
N GLU A 47 -4.69 -6.03 4.09
CA GLU A 47 -5.56 -5.66 5.20
C GLU A 47 -6.95 -5.20 4.72
N ALA A 48 -7.02 -4.45 3.62
CA ALA A 48 -8.31 -4.08 3.01
C ALA A 48 -9.09 -5.30 2.47
N LEU A 49 -8.39 -6.30 1.91
CA LEU A 49 -9.02 -7.55 1.46
C LEU A 49 -9.51 -8.39 2.65
N ASP A 50 -8.71 -8.50 3.71
CA ASP A 50 -9.08 -9.22 4.92
C ASP A 50 -10.29 -8.56 5.60
N GLN A 51 -10.33 -7.22 5.66
CA GLN A 51 -11.48 -6.47 6.17
C GLN A 51 -12.72 -6.69 5.31
N PHE A 52 -12.59 -6.66 3.97
CA PHE A 52 -13.69 -6.95 3.06
C PHE A 52 -14.22 -8.38 3.26
N GLU A 53 -13.34 -9.37 3.36
CA GLU A 53 -13.73 -10.76 3.58
C GLU A 53 -14.40 -10.97 4.95
N ALA A 54 -13.94 -10.28 5.99
CA ALA A 54 -14.57 -10.30 7.31
C ALA A 54 -16.01 -9.75 7.26
N VAL A 55 -16.22 -8.63 6.57
CA VAL A 55 -17.57 -8.06 6.36
C VAL A 55 -18.43 -9.00 5.53
N ALA A 56 -17.91 -9.54 4.43
CA ALA A 56 -18.65 -10.46 3.57
C ALA A 56 -19.08 -11.74 4.31
N ARG A 57 -18.19 -12.33 5.11
CA ARG A 57 -18.53 -13.52 5.93
C ARG A 57 -19.53 -13.23 7.05
N GLY A 58 -19.47 -12.04 7.65
CA GLY A 58 -20.44 -11.60 8.66
C GLY A 58 -21.79 -11.16 8.08
N SER A 59 -21.86 -10.90 6.77
CA SER A 59 -23.10 -10.53 6.09
C SER A 59 -23.95 -11.75 5.77
N HIS A 60 -25.17 -11.79 6.32
CA HIS A 60 -26.19 -12.78 5.98
C HIS A 60 -27.21 -12.26 4.96
N SER A 61 -26.93 -11.10 4.36
CA SER A 61 -27.78 -10.44 3.37
C SER A 61 -27.54 -11.04 1.98
N ALA A 62 -28.20 -12.15 1.70
CA ALA A 62 -28.39 -12.66 0.34
C ALA A 62 -29.85 -12.44 -0.06
N SER A 63 -30.10 -11.72 -1.17
CA SER A 63 -31.46 -11.64 -1.70
C SER A 63 -31.83 -12.99 -2.30
N GLN A 64 -33.05 -13.44 -2.06
CA GLN A 64 -33.57 -14.67 -2.68
C GLN A 64 -34.07 -14.42 -4.11
N GLU A 65 -34.17 -13.15 -4.52
CA GLU A 65 -34.67 -12.71 -5.82
C GLU A 65 -33.73 -11.65 -6.42
N ALA A 66 -33.73 -11.57 -7.76
CA ALA A 66 -32.95 -10.58 -8.50
C ALA A 66 -33.55 -9.19 -8.31
N TRP A 67 -32.70 -8.19 -8.03
CA TRP A 67 -33.13 -6.81 -7.89
C TRP A 67 -33.15 -6.11 -9.25
N SER A 68 -34.24 -5.39 -9.53
CA SER A 68 -34.29 -4.39 -10.59
C SER A 68 -34.05 -2.99 -10.01
N ARG A 69 -33.59 -2.06 -10.85
CA ARG A 69 -33.36 -0.67 -10.44
C ARG A 69 -34.64 -0.02 -9.90
N GLU A 70 -35.78 -0.22 -10.55
CA GLU A 70 -37.09 0.19 -10.06
C GLU A 70 -37.41 -0.39 -8.67
N SER A 71 -37.22 -1.70 -8.46
CA SER A 71 -37.56 -2.37 -7.19
C SER A 71 -36.79 -1.85 -5.97
N LEU A 72 -35.57 -1.33 -6.20
CA LEU A 72 -34.76 -0.71 -5.15
C LEU A 72 -35.18 0.73 -4.87
N HIS A 73 -35.58 1.47 -5.91
CA HIS A 73 -36.01 2.86 -5.77
C HIS A 73 -37.34 2.99 -5.03
N GLU A 74 -38.22 1.99 -5.11
CA GLU A 74 -39.49 1.96 -4.35
C GLU A 74 -39.32 1.61 -2.87
N ARG A 75 -38.13 1.15 -2.44
CA ARG A 75 -37.84 0.71 -1.07
C ARG A 75 -37.12 1.75 -0.20
N CYS A 76 -36.80 2.92 -0.76
CA CYS A 76 -36.20 4.06 -0.07
C CYS A 76 -37.25 5.11 0.27
#